data_AF-A0A2G5VUN6-F1
#
_entry.id   AF-A0A2G5VUN6-F1
#
_cell.length_a   1.000
_cell.length_b   1.000
_cell.length_c   1.000
_cell.angle_alpha   90.00
_cell.angle_beta   90.00
_cell.angle_gamma   90.00
#
_symmetry.space_group_name_H-M   'P 1'
#
loop_
_entity.id
_entity.type
_entity.pdbx_description
1 polymer ?
#
loop_
_entity_poly.entity_id
_entity_poly.type
_entity_poly.pdbx_seq_one_letter_code
_entity_poly.pdbx_strand_id
1 'polypeptide(L)'
;MKLSKFPYLVQEEILQEMNDQNIFLLSFVSKNMKKLIKSSQEKRIKNIRSIRYSCDGNKVWSVDILFRNNWREDLLEIVECEKTKNDYFQLNVFGTTIDFRICDKYKLTEAYFNPHENTSAIQSIHNYFLHFFGDSMEYLWRTSDCENIIPQLENISACIRVWNSDSFSDMKTLENVFSTSPNLKWISMFPFKSAEPLSPDSKFYRAESIETVQIRHNAPAVFSHFKGRQAFLKCIRCEILNLIEFVSRWKSGEAFQKLEYLKMTVSIYEVHENQFLPGMEDAEGYVENQNFPQILNIIGAKHIEETKKPPTHTLPKIYEYFNHNTTTDPIISYSYVVRESDNRVASILIEENMFSFGVWDMTEEEFLSMLE
;
A
#
# COMPACT_ATOMS: atom_id res chain seq x y z
N MET A 1 18.72 8.82 36.79
CA MET A 1 17.26 9.06 36.64
C MET A 1 16.52 8.49 37.85
N LYS A 2 15.39 9.05 38.29
CA LYS A 2 14.63 8.49 39.42
C LYS A 2 13.98 7.14 39.08
N LEU A 3 13.55 6.95 37.83
CA LEU A 3 12.92 5.71 37.35
C LEU A 3 13.74 4.46 37.64
N SER A 4 15.06 4.51 37.40
CA SER A 4 15.97 3.37 37.59
C SER A 4 16.17 2.96 39.05
N LYS A 5 15.61 3.72 40.01
CA LYS A 5 15.63 3.37 41.45
C LYS A 5 14.42 2.53 41.87
N PHE A 6 13.37 2.47 41.05
CA PHE A 6 12.19 1.66 41.38
C PHE A 6 12.44 0.17 41.10
N PRO A 7 11.71 -0.75 41.75
CA PRO A 7 11.69 -2.15 41.36
C PRO A 7 11.25 -2.35 39.91
N TYR A 8 11.71 -3.42 39.26
CA TYR A 8 11.44 -3.67 37.84
C TYR A 8 9.95 -3.60 37.47
N LEU A 9 9.07 -4.22 38.25
CA LEU A 9 7.62 -4.20 38.00
C LEU A 9 7.05 -2.77 38.02
N VAL A 10 7.53 -1.92 38.93
CA VAL A 10 7.11 -0.52 38.99
C VAL A 10 7.64 0.25 37.77
N GLN A 11 8.85 -0.06 37.29
CA GLN A 11 9.37 0.53 36.06
C GLN A 11 8.54 0.10 34.84
N GLU A 12 8.16 -1.17 34.76
CA GLU A 12 7.33 -1.71 33.68
C GLU A 12 5.95 -1.03 33.64
N GLU A 13 5.28 -0.91 34.78
CA GLU A 13 3.97 -0.23 34.84
C GLU A 13 4.06 1.26 34.48
N ILE A 14 5.11 1.95 34.95
CA ILE A 14 5.34 3.35 34.55
C ILE A 14 5.52 3.46 33.03
N LEU A 15 6.23 2.53 32.40
CA LEU A 15 6.44 2.52 30.95
C LEU A 15 5.18 2.13 30.17
N GLN A 16 4.33 1.24 30.72
CA GLN A 16 3.04 0.87 30.12
C GLN A 16 2.11 2.09 30.01
N GLU A 17 2.07 2.92 31.05
CA GLU A 17 1.22 4.12 31.11
C GLU A 17 1.74 5.29 30.27
N MET A 18 2.97 5.19 29.73
CA MET A 18 3.53 6.21 28.83
C MET A 18 2.99 6.03 27.40
N ASN A 19 2.82 7.14 26.68
CA ASN A 19 2.58 7.11 25.24
C ASN A 19 3.88 6.80 24.46
N ASP A 20 3.79 6.48 23.16
CA ASP A 20 4.94 6.08 22.36
C ASP A 20 5.94 7.22 22.19
N GLN A 21 5.47 8.47 22.13
CA GLN A 21 6.33 9.66 22.07
C GLN A 21 7.25 9.76 23.29
N ASN A 22 6.70 9.58 24.50
CA ASN A 22 7.47 9.62 25.73
C ASN A 22 8.46 8.45 25.80
N ILE A 23 8.04 7.25 25.37
CA ILE A 23 8.93 6.08 25.30
C ILE A 23 10.08 6.33 24.31
N PHE A 24 9.77 6.93 23.15
CA PHE A 24 10.76 7.30 22.15
C PHE A 24 11.77 8.32 22.71
N LEU A 25 11.33 9.41 23.33
CA LEU A 25 12.25 10.38 23.95
C LEU A 25 13.07 9.75 25.08
N LEU A 26 12.44 8.92 25.93
CA LEU A 26 13.09 8.24 27.03
C LEU A 26 14.18 7.26 26.57
N SER A 27 14.02 6.69 25.37
CA SER A 27 14.98 5.76 24.79
C SER A 27 16.35 6.40 24.47
N PHE A 28 16.42 7.73 24.36
CA PHE A 28 17.68 8.47 24.18
C PHE A 28 18.43 8.74 25.48
N VAL A 29 17.81 8.57 26.65
CA VAL A 29 18.43 8.93 27.94
C VAL A 29 19.67 8.09 28.25
N SER A 30 19.65 6.78 27.95
CA SER A 30 20.83 5.92 28.10
C SER A 30 20.65 4.58 27.39
N LYS A 31 21.78 3.90 27.11
CA LYS A 31 21.78 2.51 26.62
C LYS A 31 21.01 1.55 27.53
N ASN A 32 21.08 1.74 28.85
CA ASN A 32 20.36 0.91 29.82
C ASN A 32 18.85 1.16 29.78
N MET A 33 18.43 2.41 29.60
CA MET A 33 17.02 2.76 29.43
C MET A 33 16.45 2.18 28.14
N LYS A 34 17.19 2.29 27.02
CA LYS A 34 16.82 1.66 25.75
C LYS A 34 16.64 0.14 25.90
N LYS A 35 17.54 -0.54 26.61
CA LYS A 35 17.43 -1.98 26.90
C LYS A 35 16.20 -2.30 27.75
N LEU A 36 15.98 -1.53 28.83
CA LEU A 36 14.82 -1.70 29.70
C LEU A 36 13.50 -1.58 28.92
N ILE A 37 13.37 -0.52 28.11
CA ILE A 37 12.18 -0.31 27.26
C ILE A 37 11.99 -1.50 26.32
N LYS A 38 13.05 -1.95 25.64
CA LYS A 38 12.94 -3.10 24.72
C LYS A 38 12.47 -4.37 25.43
N SER A 39 12.95 -4.65 26.65
CA SER A 39 12.56 -5.84 27.40
C SER A 39 11.17 -5.75 28.02
N SER A 40 10.77 -4.58 28.54
CA SER A 40 9.49 -4.43 29.25
C SER A 40 8.32 -4.12 28.32
N GLN A 41 8.58 -3.48 27.18
CA GLN A 41 7.56 -3.08 26.20
C GLN A 41 7.51 -4.01 24.97
N GLU A 42 8.01 -5.24 25.10
CA GLU A 42 8.06 -6.21 23.98
C GLU A 42 6.67 -6.47 23.38
N LYS A 43 5.64 -6.64 24.23
CA LYS A 43 4.25 -6.84 23.79
C LYS A 43 3.74 -5.64 22.99
N ARG A 44 4.05 -4.42 23.45
CA ARG A 44 3.68 -3.16 22.79
C ARG A 44 4.35 -3.06 21.43
N ILE A 45 5.66 -3.31 21.35
CA ILE A 45 6.42 -3.29 20.10
C ILE A 45 5.90 -4.36 19.12
N LYS A 46 5.58 -5.57 19.58
CA LYS A 46 4.98 -6.63 18.74
C LYS A 46 3.58 -6.27 18.21
N ASN A 47 2.86 -5.40 18.90
CA ASN A 47 1.56 -4.91 18.46
C ASN A 47 1.66 -3.81 17.39
N ILE A 48 2.85 -3.24 17.16
CA ILE A 48 3.08 -2.32 16.05
C ILE A 48 3.00 -3.12 14.74
N ARG A 49 2.20 -2.61 13.81
CA ARG A 49 2.08 -3.13 12.45
C ARG A 49 3.13 -2.50 11.55
N SER A 50 3.25 -1.17 11.58
CA SER A 50 4.17 -0.43 10.71
C SER A 50 4.48 0.96 11.27
N ILE A 51 5.64 1.49 10.90
CA ILE A 51 6.03 2.89 11.12
C ILE A 51 5.89 3.63 9.79
N ARG A 52 5.15 4.73 9.78
CA ARG A 52 4.74 5.42 8.56
C ARG A 52 5.28 6.83 8.53
N TYR A 53 5.80 7.23 7.37
CA TYR A 53 6.22 8.57 7.05
C TYR A 53 5.20 9.18 6.09
N SER A 54 4.84 10.44 6.30
CA SER A 54 4.07 11.22 5.34
C SER A 54 4.55 12.65 5.36
N CYS A 55 4.58 13.31 4.20
CA CYS A 55 4.84 14.73 4.12
C CYS A 55 3.53 15.44 3.81
N ASP A 56 3.22 16.50 4.56
CA ASP A 56 2.20 17.44 4.12
C ASP A 56 2.77 18.37 3.04
N GLY A 57 1.90 19.05 2.28
CA GLY A 57 2.32 20.00 1.25
C GLY A 57 3.13 21.20 1.78
N ASN A 58 3.27 21.35 3.10
CA ASN A 58 4.04 22.41 3.75
C ASN A 58 5.45 21.94 4.16
N LYS A 59 5.92 20.79 3.63
CA LYS A 59 7.23 20.20 3.94
C LYS A 59 7.38 19.73 5.40
N VAL A 60 6.27 19.57 6.12
CA VAL A 60 6.28 18.94 7.44
C VAL A 60 6.17 17.45 7.26
N TRP A 61 7.19 16.74 7.72
CA TRP A 61 7.23 15.28 7.68
C TRP A 61 6.67 14.73 8.99
N SER A 62 5.56 14.02 8.94
CA SER A 62 5.03 13.30 10.09
C SER A 62 5.48 11.84 10.08
N VAL A 63 5.86 11.35 11.25
CA VAL A 63 6.08 9.94 11.55
C VAL A 63 4.99 9.48 12.50
N ASP A 64 4.31 8.41 12.13
CA ASP A 64 3.26 7.81 12.95
C ASP A 64 3.44 6.28 13.08
N ILE A 65 2.90 5.73 14.16
CA ILE A 65 2.86 4.30 14.44
C ILE A 65 1.45 3.81 14.13
N LEU A 66 1.36 2.78 13.28
CA LEU A 66 0.13 2.03 13.04
C LEU A 66 0.18 0.73 13.83
N PHE A 67 -0.84 0.48 14.63
CA PHE A 67 -0.99 -0.75 15.39
C PHE A 67 -1.82 -1.80 14.64
N ARG A 68 -1.70 -3.07 15.06
CA ARG A 68 -2.46 -4.19 14.48
C ARG A 68 -3.97 -4.08 14.66
N ASN A 69 -4.43 -3.33 15.66
CA ASN A 69 -5.84 -3.00 15.87
C ASN A 69 -6.32 -1.79 15.03
N ASN A 70 -5.52 -1.35 14.05
CA ASN A 70 -5.75 -0.19 13.19
C ASN A 70 -5.78 1.18 13.90
N TRP A 71 -5.41 1.23 15.18
CA TRP A 71 -5.19 2.49 15.86
C TRP A 71 -3.89 3.16 15.37
N ARG A 72 -3.90 4.49 15.31
CA ARG A 72 -2.76 5.32 14.89
C ARG A 72 -2.36 6.20 16.06
N GLU A 73 -1.06 6.29 16.30
CA GLU A 73 -0.47 7.26 17.22
C GLU A 73 0.61 8.06 16.49
N ASP A 74 0.53 9.39 16.51
CA ASP A 74 1.57 10.24 15.95
C ASP A 74 2.80 10.20 16.86
N LEU A 75 3.98 9.99 16.27
CA LEU A 75 5.22 9.79 17.02
C LEU A 75 6.10 11.05 17.00
N LEU A 76 6.26 11.64 15.82
CA LEU A 76 7.22 12.72 15.60
C LEU A 76 6.81 13.54 14.39
N GLU A 77 6.86 14.86 14.50
CA GLU A 77 6.93 15.75 13.33
C GLU A 77 8.37 16.17 13.10
N ILE A 78 8.79 16.23 11.85
CA ILE A 78 10.11 16.65 11.43
C ILE A 78 9.90 17.93 10.63
N VAL A 79 10.31 19.05 11.22
CA VAL A 79 9.94 20.41 10.80
C VAL A 79 11.20 21.19 10.45
N GLU A 80 11.13 22.02 9.42
CA GLU A 80 12.20 22.94 9.08
C GLU A 80 12.39 23.99 10.19
N CYS A 81 13.63 24.25 10.59
CA CYS A 81 13.94 25.21 11.67
C CYS A 81 13.60 26.65 11.28
N GLU A 82 12.50 27.17 11.83
CA GLU A 82 12.28 28.61 11.95
C GLU A 82 13.04 29.15 13.16
N LYS A 83 14.05 30.00 12.91
CA LYS A 83 14.98 30.57 13.92
C LYS A 83 14.34 31.43 15.03
N THR A 84 13.02 31.41 15.19
CA THR A 84 12.26 32.39 15.98
C THR A 84 11.91 31.91 17.39
N LYS A 85 12.14 30.64 17.74
CA LYS A 85 11.81 30.08 19.05
C LYS A 85 13.06 29.48 19.71
N ASN A 86 13.13 29.46 21.04
CA ASN A 86 14.35 29.12 21.81
C ASN A 86 14.13 27.99 22.83
N ASP A 87 13.03 27.25 22.76
CA ASP A 87 12.63 26.22 23.73
C ASP A 87 12.99 24.79 23.29
N TYR A 88 14.18 24.62 22.73
CA TYR A 88 14.68 23.35 22.19
C TYR A 88 15.61 22.60 23.15
N PHE A 89 15.68 21.27 23.01
CA PHE A 89 16.71 20.43 23.61
C PHE A 89 17.35 19.53 22.55
N GLN A 90 18.64 19.27 22.68
CA GLN A 90 19.40 18.51 21.68
C GLN A 90 19.48 17.03 22.03
N LEU A 91 19.25 16.18 21.04
CA LEU A 91 19.51 14.75 21.11
C LEU A 91 20.47 14.33 20.01
N ASN A 92 21.41 13.44 20.34
CA ASN A 92 22.20 12.75 19.32
C ASN A 92 21.41 11.54 18.81
N VAL A 93 20.93 11.63 17.57
CA VAL A 93 20.20 10.59 16.87
C VAL A 93 21.12 9.98 15.83
N PHE A 94 21.62 8.78 16.13
CA PHE A 94 22.47 8.00 15.22
C PHE A 94 23.69 8.77 14.65
N GLY A 95 24.32 9.60 15.47
CA GLY A 95 25.49 10.41 15.10
C GLY A 95 25.16 11.86 14.72
N THR A 96 23.88 12.19 14.49
CA THR A 96 23.44 13.53 14.12
C THR A 96 22.81 14.24 15.32
N THR A 97 23.23 15.46 15.61
CA THR A 97 22.59 16.28 16.65
C THR A 97 21.35 16.93 16.06
N ILE A 98 20.18 16.65 16.64
CA ILE A 98 18.88 17.17 16.20
C ILE A 98 18.25 17.93 17.36
N ASP A 99 17.69 19.09 17.06
CA ASP A 99 16.95 19.91 18.03
C ASP A 99 15.52 19.35 18.16
N PHE A 100 15.08 19.09 19.39
CA PHE A 100 13.74 18.61 19.68
C PHE A 100 12.96 19.62 20.51
N ARG A 101 11.64 19.61 20.31
CA ARG A 101 10.67 20.36 21.10
C ARG A 101 9.43 19.52 21.35
N ILE A 102 8.73 19.81 22.44
CA ILE A 102 7.35 19.36 22.64
C ILE A 102 6.43 20.55 22.35
N CYS A 103 5.59 20.44 21.32
CA CYS A 103 4.66 21.49 20.93
C CYS A 103 3.54 21.61 21.97
N ASP A 104 3.43 22.74 22.67
CA ASP A 104 2.43 22.95 23.73
C ASP A 104 0.98 22.79 23.26
N LYS A 105 0.71 23.15 21.99
CA LYS A 105 -0.65 23.15 21.42
C LYS A 105 -1.17 21.75 21.12
N TYR A 106 -0.31 20.87 20.61
CA TYR A 106 -0.69 19.54 20.15
C TYR A 106 -0.09 18.41 21.00
N LYS A 107 0.78 18.74 21.96
CA LYS A 107 1.59 17.80 22.75
C LYS A 107 2.35 16.80 21.88
N LEU A 108 2.75 17.22 20.68
CA LEU A 108 3.48 16.41 19.72
C LEU A 108 4.96 16.77 19.78
N THR A 109 5.80 15.76 19.65
CA THR A 109 7.25 15.95 19.57
C THR A 109 7.61 16.45 18.17
N GLU A 110 8.38 17.53 18.10
CA GLU A 110 8.89 18.14 16.86
C GLU A 110 10.42 18.00 16.84
N ALA A 111 10.96 17.37 15.81
CA ALA A 111 12.37 17.35 15.45
C ALA A 111 12.65 18.44 14.43
N TYR A 112 13.44 19.43 14.81
CA TYR A 112 13.85 20.50 13.94
C TYR A 112 15.16 20.18 13.23
N PHE A 113 15.19 20.45 11.93
CA PHE A 113 16.41 20.34 11.12
C PHE A 113 16.69 21.64 10.39
N ASN A 114 17.97 21.90 10.14
CA ASN A 114 18.36 22.95 9.20
C ASN A 114 17.98 22.49 7.78
N PRO A 115 17.26 23.29 6.96
CA PRO A 115 16.85 22.89 5.61
C PRO A 115 17.97 22.29 4.74
N HIS A 116 19.22 22.73 4.93
CA HIS A 116 20.38 22.17 4.21
C HIS A 116 20.76 20.73 4.64
N GLU A 117 20.21 20.23 5.75
CA GLU A 117 20.50 18.95 6.38
C GLU A 117 19.26 18.02 6.46
N ASN A 118 18.13 18.39 5.83
CA ASN A 118 16.86 17.65 5.92
C ASN A 118 17.03 16.13 5.72
N THR A 119 17.71 15.76 4.63
CA THR A 119 17.99 14.37 4.30
C THR A 119 18.75 13.64 5.40
N SER A 120 19.71 14.31 6.06
CA SER A 120 20.49 13.74 7.16
C SER A 120 19.64 13.49 8.40
N ALA A 121 18.74 14.42 8.74
CA ALA A 121 17.86 14.29 9.91
C ALA A 121 16.88 13.12 9.74
N ILE A 122 16.15 13.05 8.62
CA ILE A 122 15.23 11.96 8.32
C ILE A 122 15.98 10.61 8.30
N GLN A 123 17.14 10.56 7.65
CA GLN A 123 17.95 9.34 7.59
C GLN A 123 18.43 8.90 8.97
N SER A 124 18.85 9.83 9.83
CA SER A 124 19.31 9.54 11.18
C SER A 124 18.19 9.01 12.07
N ILE A 125 17.01 9.62 11.99
CA ILE A 125 15.78 9.17 12.67
C ILE A 125 15.38 7.77 12.18
N HIS A 126 15.41 7.56 10.87
CA HIS A 126 15.10 6.25 10.28
C HIS A 126 16.07 5.15 10.73
N ASN A 127 17.38 5.41 10.69
CA ASN A 127 18.40 4.49 11.18
C ASN A 127 18.24 4.18 12.68
N TYR A 128 17.82 5.18 13.47
CA TYR A 128 17.48 4.96 14.87
C TYR A 128 16.31 3.97 15.00
N PHE A 129 15.26 4.14 14.20
CA PHE A 129 14.12 3.22 14.21
C PHE A 129 14.50 1.81 13.75
N LEU A 130 15.31 1.66 12.70
CA LEU A 130 15.82 0.34 12.29
C LEU A 130 16.53 -0.37 13.45
N HIS A 131 17.41 0.34 14.15
CA HIS A 131 18.09 -0.22 15.32
C HIS A 131 17.13 -0.48 16.50
N PHE A 132 16.09 0.33 16.67
CA PHE A 132 15.17 0.22 17.81
C PHE A 132 14.12 -0.88 17.59
N PHE A 133 13.40 -0.85 16.49
CA PHE A 133 12.30 -1.76 16.18
C PHE A 133 12.73 -3.01 15.40
N GLY A 134 13.87 -2.96 14.70
CA GLY A 134 14.38 -4.06 13.90
C GLY A 134 14.10 -3.92 12.41
N ASP A 135 14.83 -4.68 11.60
CA ASP A 135 14.72 -4.78 10.15
C ASP A 135 13.44 -5.48 9.68
N SER A 136 12.88 -6.37 10.50
CA SER A 136 11.60 -7.02 10.24
C SER A 136 10.38 -6.11 10.40
N MET A 137 10.56 -4.90 10.95
CA MET A 137 9.48 -3.92 11.09
C MET A 137 9.12 -3.33 9.72
N GLU A 138 7.83 -3.15 9.46
CA GLU A 138 7.39 -2.55 8.21
C GLU A 138 7.52 -1.02 8.26
N TYR A 139 8.32 -0.44 7.37
CA TYR A 139 8.45 1.01 7.20
C TYR A 139 7.78 1.44 5.89
N LEU A 140 6.85 2.39 5.99
CA LEU A 140 6.08 2.84 4.84
C LEU A 140 6.22 4.34 4.64
N TRP A 141 6.45 4.76 3.41
CA TRP A 141 6.28 6.14 3.00
C TRP A 141 4.94 6.31 2.30
N ARG A 142 4.10 7.21 2.81
CA ARG A 142 2.79 7.53 2.27
C ARG A 142 2.83 8.91 1.66
N THR A 143 2.43 9.01 0.40
CA THR A 143 2.34 10.29 -0.28
C THR A 143 1.14 10.35 -1.20
N SER A 144 0.57 11.54 -1.32
CA SER A 144 -0.31 11.94 -2.41
C SER A 144 0.25 13.14 -3.17
N ASP A 145 1.56 13.37 -3.04
CA ASP A 145 2.31 14.48 -3.59
C ASP A 145 3.48 13.95 -4.43
N CYS A 146 3.86 14.72 -5.45
CA CYS A 146 4.99 14.47 -6.33
C CYS A 146 6.23 15.29 -5.97
N GLU A 147 6.10 16.34 -5.16
CA GLU A 147 7.20 17.26 -4.84
C GLU A 147 8.05 16.73 -3.69
N ASN A 148 7.41 16.25 -2.63
CA ASN A 148 8.09 15.83 -1.40
C ASN A 148 8.40 14.32 -1.40
N ILE A 149 9.41 13.93 -2.18
CA ILE A 149 9.90 12.54 -2.25
C ILE A 149 10.77 12.23 -1.03
N ILE A 150 10.49 11.11 -0.36
CA ILE A 150 11.29 10.69 0.79
C ILE A 150 12.73 10.38 0.36
N PRO A 151 13.76 10.68 1.18
CA PRO A 151 15.11 10.24 0.89
C PRO A 151 15.21 8.73 0.67
N GLN A 152 16.28 8.28 0.01
CA GLN A 152 16.55 6.86 -0.15
C GLN A 152 16.92 6.27 1.22
N LEU A 153 15.97 5.56 1.83
CA LEU A 153 16.12 4.91 3.13
C LEU A 153 16.09 3.38 2.95
N GLU A 154 16.76 2.65 3.83
CA GLU A 154 16.79 1.20 3.82
C GLU A 154 15.44 0.62 4.31
N ASN A 155 15.01 -0.54 3.79
CA ASN A 155 13.80 -1.25 4.25
C ASN A 155 12.51 -0.42 4.28
N ILE A 156 12.42 0.64 3.47
CA ILE A 156 11.21 1.42 3.30
C ILE A 156 10.51 1.07 1.99
N SER A 157 9.19 1.00 2.04
CA SER A 157 8.35 0.83 0.86
C SER A 157 7.39 1.99 0.68
N ALA A 158 7.08 2.32 -0.57
CA ALA A 158 6.23 3.45 -0.94
C ALA A 158 4.76 3.02 -1.14
N CYS A 159 3.86 3.82 -0.58
CA CYS A 159 2.41 3.75 -0.77
C CYS A 159 1.94 5.09 -1.36
N ILE A 160 1.67 5.11 -2.66
CA ILE A 160 1.44 6.33 -3.42
C ILE A 160 -0.03 6.44 -3.80
N ARG A 161 -0.62 7.60 -3.57
CA ARG A 161 -2.00 7.88 -3.95
C ARG A 161 -2.06 9.05 -4.93
N VAL A 162 -2.35 8.75 -6.18
CA VAL A 162 -2.41 9.71 -7.28
C VAL A 162 -3.85 10.16 -7.44
N TRP A 163 -4.09 11.45 -7.16
CA TRP A 163 -5.37 12.12 -7.36
C TRP A 163 -5.21 13.17 -8.45
N ASN A 164 -6.33 13.57 -9.05
CA ASN A 164 -6.39 14.62 -10.07
C ASN A 164 -6.18 16.00 -9.45
N SER A 165 -4.99 16.23 -8.89
CA SER A 165 -4.49 17.51 -8.39
C SER A 165 -3.47 18.09 -9.37
N ASP A 166 -3.25 19.40 -9.30
CA ASP A 166 -2.30 20.09 -10.18
C ASP A 166 -0.87 19.51 -10.11
N SER A 167 -0.52 18.87 -8.98
CA SER A 167 0.74 18.17 -8.74
C SER A 167 1.00 17.00 -9.70
N PHE A 168 -0.05 16.30 -10.16
CA PHE A 168 0.09 15.25 -11.16
C PHE A 168 -0.57 15.69 -12.46
N SER A 169 -0.10 16.76 -13.07
CA SER A 169 -0.63 17.26 -14.36
C SER A 169 0.01 16.60 -15.59
N ASP A 170 1.20 15.99 -15.45
CA ASP A 170 1.97 15.35 -16.52
C ASP A 170 2.32 13.88 -16.17
N MET A 171 2.18 12.97 -17.15
CA MET A 171 2.60 11.58 -17.04
C MET A 171 4.10 11.42 -16.83
N LYS A 172 4.93 12.34 -17.35
CA LYS A 172 6.39 12.29 -17.12
C LYS A 172 6.76 12.51 -15.66
N THR A 173 6.09 13.45 -14.99
CA THR A 173 6.28 13.68 -13.55
C THR A 173 5.90 12.44 -12.76
N LEU A 174 4.79 11.80 -13.14
CA LEU A 174 4.32 10.59 -12.48
C LEU A 174 5.29 9.40 -12.67
N GLU A 175 5.78 9.18 -13.89
CA GLU A 175 6.80 8.17 -14.19
C GLU A 175 8.10 8.44 -13.44
N ASN A 176 8.50 9.71 -13.32
CA ASN A 176 9.66 10.10 -12.53
C ASN A 176 9.46 9.75 -11.05
N VAL A 177 8.31 10.10 -10.46
CA VAL A 177 7.96 9.74 -9.07
C VAL A 177 8.04 8.24 -8.86
N PHE A 178 7.44 7.43 -9.73
CA PHE A 178 7.52 5.97 -9.62
C PHE A 178 8.96 5.49 -9.74
N SER A 179 9.75 6.07 -10.65
CA SER A 179 11.14 5.69 -10.90
C SER A 179 12.07 6.03 -9.73
N THR A 180 11.88 7.17 -9.06
CA THR A 180 12.70 7.60 -7.93
C THR A 180 12.22 7.05 -6.58
N SER A 181 11.00 6.55 -6.52
CA SER A 181 10.45 5.98 -5.29
C SER A 181 11.22 4.71 -4.85
N PRO A 182 11.25 4.44 -3.53
CA PRO A 182 11.59 3.13 -2.99
C PRO A 182 10.70 2.01 -3.55
N ASN A 183 10.87 0.78 -3.05
CA ASN A 183 10.03 -0.35 -3.46
C ASN A 183 8.53 0.00 -3.37
N LEU A 184 7.83 -0.04 -4.50
CA LEU A 184 6.43 0.35 -4.59
C LEU A 184 5.56 -0.77 -4.00
N LYS A 185 5.09 -0.59 -2.78
CA LYS A 185 4.19 -1.56 -2.13
C LYS A 185 2.77 -1.41 -2.65
N TRP A 186 2.30 -0.17 -2.76
CA TRP A 186 0.93 0.09 -3.19
C TRP A 186 0.82 1.39 -3.97
N ILE A 187 0.01 1.36 -5.02
CA ILE A 187 -0.33 2.55 -5.80
C ILE A 187 -1.85 2.59 -6.00
N SER A 188 -2.46 3.72 -5.69
CA SER A 188 -3.85 3.99 -6.07
C SER A 188 -3.92 5.19 -7.00
N MET A 189 -4.51 4.98 -8.18
CA MET A 189 -4.56 5.95 -9.26
C MET A 189 -6.01 6.18 -9.69
N PHE A 190 -6.53 7.36 -9.35
CA PHE A 190 -7.87 7.83 -9.73
C PHE A 190 -7.81 8.59 -11.07
N PRO A 191 -8.96 8.84 -11.73
CA PRO A 191 -8.94 9.24 -13.13
C PRO A 191 -8.10 10.49 -13.38
N PHE A 192 -7.20 10.35 -14.35
CA PHE A 192 -6.17 11.29 -14.69
C PHE A 192 -6.56 12.10 -15.94
N LYS A 193 -6.22 13.39 -15.97
CA LYS A 193 -6.58 14.26 -17.12
C LYS A 193 -5.82 13.92 -18.40
N SER A 194 -4.61 13.37 -18.31
CA SER A 194 -3.82 13.01 -19.50
C SER A 194 -4.42 11.81 -20.23
N ALA A 195 -4.37 11.87 -21.56
CA ALA A 195 -4.74 10.77 -22.45
C ALA A 195 -3.54 9.85 -22.79
N GLU A 196 -2.33 10.18 -22.31
CA GLU A 196 -1.14 9.36 -22.56
C GLU A 196 -1.09 8.16 -21.60
N PRO A 197 -0.90 6.93 -22.08
CA PRO A 197 -0.71 5.77 -21.22
C PRO A 197 0.67 5.80 -20.55
N LEU A 198 0.79 5.11 -19.40
CA LEU A 198 2.09 4.82 -18.79
C LEU A 198 2.95 3.96 -19.72
N SER A 199 4.27 4.08 -19.59
CA SER A 199 5.20 3.24 -20.32
C SER A 199 5.03 1.77 -19.92
N PRO A 200 5.09 0.80 -20.85
CA PRO A 200 5.08 -0.63 -20.53
C PRO A 200 6.12 -1.06 -19.49
N ASP A 201 7.25 -0.33 -19.42
CA ASP A 201 8.34 -0.60 -18.48
C ASP A 201 8.18 0.11 -17.13
N SER A 202 7.10 0.88 -16.95
CA SER A 202 6.84 1.66 -15.73
C SER A 202 6.95 0.80 -14.48
N LYS A 203 7.56 1.38 -13.43
CA LYS A 203 7.58 0.74 -12.11
C LYS A 203 6.17 0.60 -11.52
N PHE A 204 5.17 1.32 -12.03
CA PHE A 204 3.76 1.13 -11.69
C PHE A 204 3.33 -0.34 -11.79
N TYR A 205 3.67 -1.01 -12.89
CA TYR A 205 3.30 -2.40 -13.12
C TYR A 205 4.08 -3.40 -12.25
N ARG A 206 5.13 -2.94 -11.56
CA ARG A 206 5.96 -3.75 -10.66
C ARG A 206 5.59 -3.58 -9.18
N ALA A 207 4.65 -2.69 -8.87
CA ALA A 207 4.17 -2.50 -7.51
C ALA A 207 3.53 -3.79 -6.98
N GLU A 208 3.66 -4.07 -5.68
CA GLU A 208 3.05 -5.27 -5.10
C GLU A 208 1.51 -5.26 -5.24
N SER A 209 0.90 -4.08 -5.09
CA SER A 209 -0.53 -3.91 -5.30
C SER A 209 -0.88 -2.60 -6.01
N ILE A 210 -1.88 -2.66 -6.87
CA ILE A 210 -2.42 -1.48 -7.55
C ILE A 210 -3.94 -1.40 -7.42
N GLU A 211 -4.44 -0.18 -7.30
CA GLU A 211 -5.84 0.18 -7.48
C GLU A 211 -5.91 1.27 -8.55
N THR A 212 -6.66 1.09 -9.62
CA THR A 212 -6.73 2.10 -10.68
C THR A 212 -8.09 2.20 -11.33
N VAL A 213 -8.49 3.43 -11.65
CA VAL A 213 -9.68 3.76 -12.43
C VAL A 213 -9.25 4.20 -13.82
N GLN A 214 -9.59 3.41 -14.84
CA GLN A 214 -9.20 3.60 -16.23
C GLN A 214 -10.42 3.96 -17.07
N ILE A 215 -10.62 5.27 -17.24
CA ILE A 215 -11.79 5.85 -17.92
C ILE A 215 -11.61 5.87 -19.45
N ARG A 216 -10.39 6.14 -19.94
CA ARG A 216 -10.12 6.46 -21.35
C ARG A 216 -9.43 5.36 -22.17
N HIS A 217 -9.03 4.26 -21.54
CA HIS A 217 -8.25 3.21 -22.22
C HIS A 217 -9.06 1.92 -22.30
N ASN A 218 -9.35 1.48 -23.53
CA ASN A 218 -10.19 0.30 -23.84
C ASN A 218 -9.54 -1.05 -23.49
N ALA A 219 -8.25 -1.05 -23.16
CA ALA A 219 -7.51 -2.21 -22.70
C ALA A 219 -6.67 -1.82 -21.48
N PRO A 220 -6.92 -2.40 -20.30
CA PRO A 220 -6.05 -2.15 -19.17
C PRO A 220 -4.66 -2.67 -19.49
N ALA A 221 -3.71 -1.78 -19.76
CA ALA A 221 -2.28 -2.11 -19.89
C ALA A 221 -1.75 -2.93 -18.68
N VAL A 222 -2.49 -2.92 -17.57
CA VAL A 222 -2.37 -3.84 -16.44
C VAL A 222 -2.42 -5.32 -16.88
N PHE A 223 -3.39 -5.72 -17.72
CA PHE A 223 -3.51 -7.08 -18.26
C PHE A 223 -2.36 -7.49 -19.18
N SER A 224 -1.52 -6.53 -19.61
CA SER A 224 -0.35 -6.81 -20.43
C SER A 224 0.94 -6.81 -19.60
N HIS A 225 1.07 -5.90 -18.64
CA HIS A 225 2.36 -5.56 -18.04
C HIS A 225 2.48 -5.80 -16.53
N PHE A 226 1.38 -6.02 -15.81
CA PHE A 226 1.41 -6.16 -14.36
C PHE A 226 2.20 -7.39 -13.88
N LYS A 227 3.03 -7.18 -12.86
CA LYS A 227 3.94 -8.17 -12.27
C LYS A 227 3.81 -8.26 -10.74
N GLY A 228 2.84 -7.54 -10.17
CA GLY A 228 2.55 -7.54 -8.75
C GLY A 228 1.67 -8.70 -8.31
N ARG A 229 1.16 -8.59 -7.09
CA ARG A 229 0.39 -9.62 -6.38
C ARG A 229 -1.11 -9.33 -6.39
N GLN A 230 -1.52 -8.07 -6.22
CA GLN A 230 -2.95 -7.71 -6.13
C GLN A 230 -3.31 -6.53 -7.03
N ALA A 231 -4.28 -6.70 -7.92
CA ALA A 231 -4.76 -5.63 -8.80
C ALA A 231 -6.27 -5.40 -8.66
N PHE A 232 -6.66 -4.13 -8.51
CA PHE A 232 -8.05 -3.68 -8.43
C PHE A 232 -8.31 -2.65 -9.52
N LEU A 233 -9.17 -3.00 -10.48
CA LEU A 233 -9.40 -2.23 -11.69
C LEU A 233 -10.86 -1.78 -11.75
N LYS A 234 -11.07 -0.51 -12.07
CA LYS A 234 -12.38 0.00 -12.50
C LYS A 234 -12.20 0.58 -13.88
N CYS A 235 -13.03 0.18 -14.84
CA CYS A 235 -12.97 0.69 -16.21
C CYS A 235 -14.37 0.97 -16.75
N ILE A 236 -14.48 1.78 -17.79
CA ILE A 236 -15.76 2.00 -18.49
C ILE A 236 -15.98 0.92 -19.55
N ARG A 237 -14.90 0.45 -20.17
CA ARG A 237 -14.91 -0.57 -21.21
C ARG A 237 -13.77 -1.56 -20.98
N CYS A 238 -14.06 -2.83 -21.23
CA CYS A 238 -13.07 -3.89 -21.29
C CYS A 238 -13.43 -4.83 -22.44
N GLU A 239 -12.56 -4.98 -23.42
CA GLU A 239 -12.74 -6.00 -24.46
C GLU A 239 -12.54 -7.40 -23.88
N ILE A 240 -13.43 -8.33 -24.24
CA ILE A 240 -13.38 -9.72 -23.81
C ILE A 240 -12.04 -10.38 -24.20
N LEU A 241 -11.47 -10.01 -25.34
CA LEU A 241 -10.18 -10.52 -25.81
C LEU A 241 -9.05 -10.24 -24.83
N ASN A 242 -9.05 -9.09 -24.14
CA ASN A 242 -8.04 -8.77 -23.14
C ASN A 242 -8.10 -9.73 -21.94
N LEU A 243 -9.30 -10.15 -21.53
CA LEU A 243 -9.49 -11.13 -20.45
C LEU A 243 -9.04 -12.52 -20.89
N ILE A 244 -9.37 -12.91 -22.12
CA ILE A 244 -8.94 -14.20 -22.69
C ILE A 244 -7.41 -14.25 -22.78
N GLU A 245 -6.77 -13.20 -23.27
CA GLU A 245 -5.31 -13.11 -23.34
C GLU A 245 -4.67 -13.16 -21.95
N PHE A 246 -5.19 -12.37 -21.00
CA PHE A 246 -4.74 -12.39 -19.61
C PHE A 246 -4.77 -13.80 -19.03
N VAL A 247 -5.90 -14.51 -19.13
CA VAL A 247 -6.02 -15.87 -18.58
C VAL A 247 -5.10 -16.83 -19.33
N SER A 248 -5.00 -16.71 -20.65
CA SER A 248 -4.15 -17.60 -21.46
C SER A 248 -2.67 -17.48 -21.09
N ARG A 249 -2.17 -16.25 -20.90
CA ARG A 249 -0.78 -15.98 -20.49
C ARG A 249 -0.50 -16.40 -19.05
N TRP A 250 -1.49 -16.29 -18.17
CA TRP A 250 -1.37 -16.85 -16.82
C TRP A 250 -1.34 -18.38 -16.87
N LYS A 251 -2.23 -19.02 -17.63
CA LYS A 251 -2.34 -20.48 -17.76
C LYS A 251 -1.08 -21.12 -18.34
N SER A 252 -0.48 -20.51 -19.37
CA SER A 252 0.78 -20.99 -19.95
C SER A 252 1.99 -20.78 -19.04
N GLY A 253 1.85 -19.98 -17.97
CA GLY A 253 2.94 -19.58 -17.11
C GLY A 253 3.86 -18.51 -17.71
N GLU A 254 3.46 -17.89 -18.82
CA GLU A 254 4.22 -16.81 -19.49
C GLU A 254 4.25 -15.53 -18.65
N ALA A 255 3.14 -15.20 -17.98
CA ALA A 255 3.00 -13.96 -17.21
C ALA A 255 2.28 -14.17 -15.88
N PHE A 256 2.27 -13.11 -15.05
CA PHE A 256 1.48 -13.03 -13.81
C PHE A 256 1.81 -14.09 -12.74
N GLN A 257 3.05 -14.56 -12.68
CA GLN A 257 3.46 -15.65 -11.79
C GLN A 257 3.31 -15.31 -10.30
N LYS A 258 3.44 -14.02 -9.95
CA LYS A 258 3.26 -13.49 -8.59
C LYS A 258 1.83 -13.10 -8.26
N LEU A 259 0.91 -13.13 -9.23
CA LEU A 259 -0.46 -12.67 -9.03
C LEU A 259 -1.17 -13.60 -8.04
N GLU A 260 -1.83 -12.99 -7.07
CA GLU A 260 -2.63 -13.64 -6.03
C GLU A 260 -4.11 -13.29 -6.21
N TYR A 261 -4.41 -12.05 -6.61
CA TYR A 261 -5.78 -11.56 -6.74
C TYR A 261 -5.89 -10.48 -7.82
N LEU A 262 -6.88 -10.59 -8.70
CA LEU A 262 -7.29 -9.54 -9.61
C LEU A 262 -8.80 -9.37 -9.54
N LYS A 263 -9.26 -8.13 -9.35
CA LYS A 263 -10.67 -7.76 -9.51
C LYS A 263 -10.78 -6.62 -10.50
N MET A 264 -11.67 -6.78 -11.46
CA MET A 264 -12.05 -5.77 -12.43
C MET A 264 -13.56 -5.54 -12.36
N THR A 265 -13.96 -4.28 -12.34
CA THR A 265 -15.36 -3.87 -12.44
C THR A 265 -15.53 -2.93 -13.63
N VAL A 266 -16.53 -3.19 -14.45
CA VAL A 266 -16.96 -2.31 -15.54
C VAL A 266 -18.05 -1.39 -15.01
N SER A 267 -17.80 -0.09 -14.94
CA SER A 267 -18.78 0.89 -14.51
C SER A 267 -19.66 1.32 -15.68
N ILE A 268 -20.97 1.08 -15.55
CA ILE A 268 -21.99 1.64 -16.44
C ILE A 268 -22.27 3.05 -15.91
N TYR A 269 -21.56 4.06 -16.40
CA TYR A 269 -22.03 5.42 -16.19
C TYR A 269 -23.19 5.66 -17.16
N GLU A 270 -24.42 5.76 -16.65
CA GLU A 270 -25.45 6.50 -17.36
C GLU A 270 -24.96 7.95 -17.45
N VAL A 271 -24.66 8.39 -18.67
CA VAL A 271 -24.30 9.78 -18.94
C VAL A 271 -25.56 10.62 -18.71
N HIS A 272 -25.81 11.02 -17.46
CA HIS A 272 -26.72 12.12 -17.19
C HIS A 272 -25.98 13.42 -17.53
N GLU A 273 -26.53 14.20 -18.46
CA GLU A 273 -26.01 15.44 -19.06
C GLU A 273 -25.48 16.51 -18.08
N ASN A 274 -25.59 16.33 -16.76
CA ASN A 274 -25.35 17.38 -15.76
C ASN A 274 -24.15 17.15 -14.83
N GLN A 275 -23.32 16.12 -15.06
CA GLN A 275 -22.09 15.87 -14.27
C GLN A 275 -20.85 15.64 -15.15
N PHE A 276 -20.67 16.47 -16.18
CA PHE A 276 -19.45 16.44 -16.99
C PHE A 276 -18.21 16.71 -16.10
N LEU A 277 -17.42 15.66 -15.85
CA LEU A 277 -16.01 15.85 -15.62
C LEU A 277 -15.44 16.42 -16.94
N PRO A 278 -14.64 17.51 -16.92
CA PRO A 278 -14.10 18.10 -18.14
C PRO A 278 -13.34 17.03 -18.96
N GLY A 279 -13.72 16.85 -20.24
CA GLY A 279 -13.10 15.89 -21.15
C GLY A 279 -13.78 14.51 -21.23
N MET A 280 -15.10 14.44 -21.05
CA MET A 280 -15.97 13.28 -21.32
C MET A 280 -16.83 13.42 -22.59
N GLU A 281 -16.46 14.36 -23.49
CA GLU A 281 -17.25 14.70 -24.70
C GLU A 281 -17.38 13.55 -25.71
N ASP A 282 -16.54 12.52 -25.61
CA ASP A 282 -16.44 11.43 -26.61
C ASP A 282 -17.01 10.09 -26.10
N ALA A 283 -17.58 10.04 -24.89
CA ALA A 283 -18.07 8.81 -24.28
C ALA A 283 -19.49 8.45 -24.75
N GLU A 284 -19.68 8.23 -26.06
CA GLU A 284 -20.94 7.67 -26.57
C GLU A 284 -21.14 6.24 -26.05
N GLY A 285 -22.22 6.03 -25.28
CA GLY A 285 -22.54 4.77 -24.63
C GLY A 285 -22.99 3.69 -25.61
N TYR A 286 -22.18 2.63 -25.75
CA TYR A 286 -22.59 1.33 -26.24
C TYR A 286 -22.35 0.32 -25.11
N VAL A 287 -23.44 -0.23 -24.56
CA VAL A 287 -23.40 -1.41 -23.69
C VAL A 287 -23.72 -2.60 -24.60
N GLU A 288 -22.71 -3.18 -25.25
CA GLU A 288 -22.88 -4.53 -25.74
C GLU A 288 -22.90 -5.46 -24.54
N ASN A 289 -24.00 -6.21 -24.39
CA ASN A 289 -24.12 -7.33 -23.47
C ASN A 289 -22.90 -8.23 -23.63
N GLN A 290 -21.92 -8.09 -22.75
CA GLN A 290 -20.73 -8.93 -22.77
C GLN A 290 -21.19 -10.36 -22.46
N ASN A 291 -21.12 -11.24 -23.46
CA ASN A 291 -21.45 -12.66 -23.31
C ASN A 291 -20.33 -13.39 -22.52
N PHE A 292 -20.18 -13.01 -21.26
CA PHE A 292 -19.24 -13.57 -20.30
C PHE A 292 -19.25 -15.11 -20.17
N PRO A 293 -20.40 -15.83 -20.32
CA PRO A 293 -20.40 -17.29 -20.29
C PRO A 293 -19.55 -17.94 -21.40
N GLN A 294 -19.39 -17.28 -22.56
CA GLN A 294 -18.52 -17.80 -23.63
C GLN A 294 -17.04 -17.76 -23.26
N ILE A 295 -16.63 -16.80 -22.40
CA ILE A 295 -15.24 -16.67 -21.97
C ILE A 295 -14.77 -17.92 -21.25
N LEU A 296 -15.58 -18.46 -20.34
CA LEU A 296 -15.25 -19.67 -19.59
C LEU A 296 -14.97 -20.87 -20.50
N ASN A 297 -15.75 -21.00 -21.58
CA ASN A 297 -15.54 -22.04 -22.59
C ASN A 297 -14.25 -21.79 -23.38
N ILE A 298 -14.01 -20.55 -23.82
CA ILE A 298 -12.83 -20.18 -24.62
C ILE A 298 -11.54 -20.39 -23.84
N ILE A 299 -11.50 -19.99 -22.56
CA ILE A 299 -10.33 -20.18 -21.70
C ILE A 299 -10.18 -21.62 -21.21
N GLY A 300 -11.10 -22.53 -21.58
CA GLY A 300 -11.11 -23.92 -21.13
C GLY A 300 -11.16 -24.02 -19.60
N ALA A 301 -12.06 -23.28 -18.96
CA ALA A 301 -12.28 -23.38 -17.53
C ALA A 301 -12.85 -24.76 -17.16
N LYS A 302 -12.32 -25.33 -16.08
CA LYS A 302 -12.85 -26.53 -15.45
C LYS A 302 -13.97 -26.13 -14.48
N HIS A 303 -14.86 -27.08 -14.21
CA HIS A 303 -16.01 -26.86 -13.33
C HIS A 303 -16.01 -27.86 -12.19
N ILE A 304 -16.26 -27.38 -10.97
CA ILE A 304 -16.51 -28.19 -9.78
C ILE A 304 -17.92 -28.79 -9.91
N GLU A 305 -18.13 -30.01 -9.42
CA GLU A 305 -19.45 -30.64 -9.39
C GLU A 305 -20.48 -29.76 -8.65
N GLU A 306 -21.65 -29.55 -9.26
CA GLU A 306 -22.71 -28.69 -8.69
C GLU A 306 -23.24 -29.17 -7.33
N THR A 307 -23.01 -30.44 -6.98
CA THR A 307 -23.36 -31.03 -5.69
C THR A 307 -22.42 -30.60 -4.55
N LYS A 308 -21.23 -30.11 -4.87
CA LYS A 308 -20.21 -29.69 -3.90
C LYS A 308 -20.34 -28.21 -3.59
N LYS A 309 -19.96 -27.81 -2.37
CA LYS A 309 -19.88 -26.39 -2.01
C LYS A 309 -18.62 -25.78 -2.65
N PRO A 310 -18.72 -24.66 -3.38
CA PRO A 310 -17.57 -24.02 -3.97
C PRO A 310 -16.67 -23.41 -2.89
N PRO A 311 -15.34 -23.41 -3.08
CA PRO A 311 -14.42 -22.82 -2.13
C PRO A 311 -14.51 -21.29 -2.15
N THR A 312 -14.18 -20.66 -1.03
CA THR A 312 -14.10 -19.19 -0.91
C THR A 312 -12.65 -18.76 -0.92
N HIS A 313 -12.20 -18.08 -1.98
CA HIS A 313 -10.89 -17.42 -2.01
C HIS A 313 -10.99 -16.01 -1.43
N THR A 314 -10.23 -15.75 -0.38
CA THR A 314 -10.11 -14.44 0.26
C THR A 314 -8.69 -14.27 0.79
N LEU A 315 -8.09 -13.09 0.58
CA LEU A 315 -6.75 -12.77 1.05
C LEU A 315 -6.74 -11.47 1.85
N PRO A 316 -5.78 -11.27 2.77
CA PRO A 316 -5.50 -9.94 3.29
C PRO A 316 -5.10 -8.98 2.16
N LYS A 317 -5.61 -7.74 2.18
CA LYS A 317 -5.11 -6.71 1.26
C LYS A 317 -3.68 -6.35 1.63
N ILE A 318 -2.80 -6.22 0.63
CA ILE A 318 -1.40 -5.83 0.83
C ILE A 318 -1.29 -4.46 1.49
N TYR A 319 -2.19 -3.55 1.14
CA TYR A 319 -2.28 -2.25 1.75
C TYR A 319 -3.71 -1.69 1.61
N GLU A 320 -4.17 -0.97 2.62
CA GLU A 320 -5.43 -0.22 2.56
C GLU A 320 -5.22 1.16 3.18
N TYR A 321 -5.54 2.22 2.42
CA TYR A 321 -5.27 3.59 2.84
C TYR A 321 -6.21 4.07 3.97
N PHE A 322 -7.47 3.60 3.98
CA PHE A 322 -8.52 4.09 4.89
C PHE A 322 -8.98 3.09 5.97
N ASN A 323 -8.31 1.93 6.10
CA ASN A 323 -8.59 0.95 7.17
C ASN A 323 -10.07 0.50 7.28
N HIS A 324 -10.80 0.35 6.18
CA HIS A 324 -12.22 -0.02 6.20
C HIS A 324 -12.47 -1.52 5.94
N ASN A 325 -11.65 -2.21 5.13
CA ASN A 325 -11.74 -3.63 4.80
C ASN A 325 -10.34 -4.26 4.65
N THR A 326 -9.95 -5.09 5.63
CA THR A 326 -8.61 -5.70 5.68
C THR A 326 -8.41 -6.87 4.71
N THR A 327 -9.47 -7.37 4.07
CA THR A 327 -9.44 -8.50 3.14
C THR A 327 -9.97 -8.13 1.76
N THR A 328 -9.58 -8.91 0.75
CA THR A 328 -10.16 -8.86 -0.59
C THR A 328 -11.63 -9.25 -0.54
N ASP A 329 -12.37 -8.90 -1.60
CA ASP A 329 -13.74 -9.41 -1.75
C ASP A 329 -13.67 -10.93 -1.98
N PRO A 330 -14.57 -11.71 -1.37
CA PRO A 330 -14.53 -13.16 -1.49
C PRO A 330 -14.88 -13.60 -2.92
N ILE A 331 -14.10 -14.52 -3.47
CA ILE A 331 -14.39 -15.20 -4.73
C ILE A 331 -14.97 -16.57 -4.40
N ILE A 332 -16.25 -16.75 -4.65
CA ILE A 332 -16.96 -18.03 -4.47
C ILE A 332 -17.34 -18.50 -5.87
N SER A 333 -16.60 -19.47 -6.40
CA SER A 333 -16.81 -19.91 -7.79
C SER A 333 -16.65 -21.42 -7.97
N TYR A 334 -17.50 -21.97 -8.83
CA TYR A 334 -17.38 -23.34 -9.33
C TYR A 334 -16.39 -23.45 -10.49
N SER A 335 -16.02 -22.33 -11.11
CA SER A 335 -15.16 -22.28 -12.30
C SER A 335 -13.72 -21.97 -11.92
N TYR A 336 -12.78 -22.75 -12.44
CA TYR A 336 -11.36 -22.56 -12.21
C TYR A 336 -10.51 -22.91 -13.44
N VAL A 337 -9.27 -22.44 -13.45
CA VAL A 337 -8.26 -22.79 -14.44
C VAL A 337 -6.99 -23.26 -13.75
N VAL A 338 -6.19 -24.03 -14.47
CA VAL A 338 -4.94 -24.61 -13.98
C VAL A 338 -3.79 -24.08 -14.82
N ARG A 339 -2.70 -23.71 -14.15
CA ARG A 339 -1.48 -23.25 -14.78
C ARG A 339 -0.61 -24.44 -15.17
N GLU A 340 -0.21 -24.48 -16.43
CA GLU A 340 0.56 -25.57 -17.03
C GLU A 340 1.96 -25.70 -16.45
N SER A 341 2.58 -24.57 -16.05
CA SER A 341 3.98 -24.55 -15.61
C SER A 341 4.21 -25.10 -14.21
N ASP A 342 3.24 -24.96 -13.29
CA ASP A 342 3.39 -25.28 -11.87
C ASP A 342 2.15 -25.95 -11.24
N ASN A 343 1.16 -26.32 -12.06
CA ASN A 343 -0.10 -26.93 -11.66
C ASN A 343 -0.95 -26.09 -10.68
N ARG A 344 -0.66 -24.78 -10.52
CA ARG A 344 -1.42 -23.92 -9.62
C ARG A 344 -2.82 -23.62 -10.14
N VAL A 345 -3.77 -23.49 -9.22
CA VAL A 345 -5.18 -23.21 -9.54
C VAL A 345 -5.51 -21.73 -9.39
N ALA A 346 -6.38 -21.23 -10.27
CA ALA A 346 -7.07 -19.97 -10.06
C ALA A 346 -8.59 -20.11 -10.21
N SER A 347 -9.33 -19.61 -9.23
CA SER A 347 -10.79 -19.47 -9.31
C SER A 347 -11.15 -18.24 -10.15
N ILE A 348 -12.16 -18.39 -11.01
CA ILE A 348 -12.66 -17.33 -11.88
C ILE A 348 -14.13 -17.10 -11.55
N LEU A 349 -14.47 -15.89 -11.09
CA LEU A 349 -15.86 -15.47 -10.90
C LEU A 349 -16.16 -14.37 -11.90
N ILE A 350 -17.21 -14.59 -12.69
CA ILE A 350 -17.70 -13.62 -13.65
C ILE A 350 -19.16 -13.33 -13.33
N GLU A 351 -19.46 -12.06 -13.10
CA GLU A 351 -20.80 -11.51 -12.88
C GLU A 351 -21.06 -10.41 -13.92
N GLU A 352 -22.27 -9.86 -13.95
CA GLU A 352 -22.76 -8.94 -15.00
C GLU A 352 -21.76 -7.81 -15.37
N ASN A 353 -21.08 -7.24 -14.38
CA ASN A 353 -20.13 -6.14 -14.57
C ASN A 353 -18.80 -6.38 -13.85
N MET A 354 -18.49 -7.61 -13.47
CA MET A 354 -17.32 -7.92 -12.65
C MET A 354 -16.61 -9.18 -13.13
N PHE A 355 -15.29 -9.08 -13.20
CA PHE A 355 -14.39 -10.21 -13.39
C PHE A 355 -13.45 -10.30 -12.19
N SER A 356 -13.43 -11.44 -11.52
CA SER A 356 -12.51 -11.72 -10.41
C SER A 356 -11.72 -12.99 -10.65
N PHE A 357 -10.43 -12.93 -10.32
CA PHE A 357 -9.45 -13.99 -10.55
C PHE A 357 -8.60 -14.16 -9.29
N GLY A 358 -8.78 -15.28 -8.59
CA GLY A 358 -8.11 -15.57 -7.32
C GLY A 358 -7.19 -16.78 -7.47
N VAL A 359 -5.89 -16.58 -7.24
CA VAL A 359 -4.88 -17.64 -7.37
C VAL A 359 -4.70 -18.33 -6.02
N TRP A 360 -4.84 -19.65 -6.01
CA TRP A 360 -4.57 -20.50 -4.86
C TRP A 360 -3.10 -20.87 -4.81
N ASP A 361 -2.51 -20.86 -3.62
CA ASP A 361 -1.18 -21.43 -3.39
C ASP A 361 -1.29 -22.95 -3.18
N MET A 362 -1.89 -23.63 -4.15
CA MET A 362 -2.21 -25.05 -4.15
C MET A 362 -2.15 -25.58 -5.59
N THR A 363 -1.72 -26.83 -5.72
CA THR A 363 -1.87 -27.61 -6.96
C THR A 363 -3.33 -27.99 -7.21
N GLU A 364 -3.66 -28.45 -8.42
CA GLU A 364 -5.02 -28.92 -8.73
C GLU A 364 -5.47 -30.06 -7.82
N GLU A 365 -4.60 -31.02 -7.51
CA GLU A 365 -4.94 -32.14 -6.63
C GLU A 365 -5.26 -31.67 -5.21
N GLU A 366 -4.44 -30.80 -4.64
CA GLU A 366 -4.66 -30.21 -3.32
C GLU A 366 -5.95 -29.38 -3.30
N PHE A 367 -6.19 -28.56 -4.33
CA PHE A 367 -7.39 -27.76 -4.47
C PHE A 367 -8.66 -28.61 -4.52
N LEU A 368 -8.65 -29.72 -5.26
CA LEU A 368 -9.79 -30.63 -5.36
C LEU A 368 -10.01 -31.43 -4.06
N SER A 369 -8.93 -31.80 -3.35
CA SER A 369 -9.02 -32.52 -2.07
C SER A 369 -9.69 -31.69 -0.96
N MET A 370 -9.63 -30.36 -1.03
CA MET A 370 -10.35 -29.45 -0.13
C MET A 370 -11.87 -29.51 -0.32
N LEU A 371 -12.36 -30.06 -1.44
CA LEU A 371 -13.78 -30.13 -1.80
C LEU A 371 -14.40 -31.51 -1.53
N GLU A 372 -13.65 -32.43 -0.95
CA GLU A 372 -14.12 -33.73 -0.45
C GLU A 372 -14.48 -33.60 1.04
#